data_AF-A0A1S3D318-F1
#
_entry.id   AF-A0A1S3D318-F1
#
_cell.length_a   1.000
_cell.length_b   1.000
_cell.length_c   1.000
_cell.angle_alpha   90.00
_cell.angle_beta   90.00
_cell.angle_gamma   90.00
#
_symmetry.space_group_name_H-M   'P 1'
#
loop_
_entity.id
_entity.type
_entity.pdbx_description
1 polymer ?
#
loop_
_entity_poly.entity_id
_entity_poly.type
_entity_poly.pdbx_seq_one_letter_code
_entity_poly.pdbx_strand_id
1 'polypeptide(L)'
;MSVLLEKLPVKSTFITSQRKPMLNLFTKDPCPLCDELKLELTPYLDRVHLEEVYLTPESYWYKLYRYEIPVLFLGGRFVCRNRFNAQVFETLLKNIEKELQ
;
A
#
# COMPACT_ATOMS: atom_id res chain seq x y z
N MET A 1 -29.22 7.17 12.79
CA MET A 1 -28.41 7.07 14.00
C MET A 1 -27.06 6.51 13.62
N SER A 2 -26.03 7.34 13.71
CA SER A 2 -24.67 7.04 13.29
C SER A 2 -24.07 5.97 14.19
N VAL A 3 -23.76 4.81 13.63
CA VAL A 3 -22.99 3.79 14.33
C VAL A 3 -21.52 4.14 14.19
N LEU A 4 -20.97 4.61 15.31
CA LEU A 4 -19.56 4.80 15.59
C LEU A 4 -18.84 3.47 15.33
N LEU A 5 -18.04 3.43 14.26
CA LEU A 5 -17.11 2.34 14.01
C LEU A 5 -15.72 2.94 14.18
N GLU A 6 -15.32 3.06 15.45
CA GLU A 6 -13.93 3.17 15.85
C GLU A 6 -13.29 1.78 15.76
N LYS A 7 -11.96 1.75 15.56
CA LYS A 7 -11.06 0.57 15.56
C LYS A 7 -10.81 -0.11 14.22
N LEU A 8 -10.13 0.64 13.35
CA LEU A 8 -8.98 0.28 12.50
C LEU A 8 -8.76 1.50 11.58
N PRO A 9 -7.54 2.01 11.32
CA PRO A 9 -7.31 3.07 10.33
C PRO A 9 -7.43 2.52 8.89
N VAL A 10 -8.42 1.66 8.65
CA VAL A 10 -8.71 0.99 7.37
C VAL A 10 -10.16 1.31 7.04
N LYS A 11 -10.48 2.59 7.07
CA LYS A 11 -11.84 3.12 6.97
C LYS A 11 -11.98 4.13 5.85
N SER A 12 -11.33 3.81 4.75
CA SER A 12 -11.72 4.14 3.39
C SER A 12 -10.75 3.32 2.57
N THR A 13 -11.24 2.35 1.82
CA THR A 13 -10.55 2.01 0.57
C THR A 13 -10.53 3.34 -0.17
N PHE A 14 -9.41 4.06 -0.13
CA PHE A 14 -9.33 5.39 -0.71
C PHE A 14 -9.38 5.19 -2.21
N ILE A 15 -10.59 5.31 -2.76
CA ILE A 15 -10.85 5.26 -4.18
C ILE A 15 -10.55 6.67 -4.67
N THR A 16 -9.53 6.81 -5.51
CA THR A 16 -9.27 8.09 -6.17
C THR A 16 -10.47 8.46 -7.05
N SER A 17 -10.65 9.74 -7.41
CA SER A 17 -11.73 10.16 -8.33
C SER A 17 -11.73 9.40 -9.68
N GLN A 18 -10.66 8.69 -10.00
CA GLN A 18 -10.47 7.85 -11.18
C GLN A 18 -10.83 6.36 -10.97
N ARG A 19 -11.48 5.98 -9.86
CA ARG A 19 -11.78 4.58 -9.49
C ARG A 19 -10.55 3.64 -9.43
N LYS A 20 -9.36 4.19 -9.20
CA LYS A 20 -8.15 3.39 -9.01
C LYS A 20 -7.91 3.13 -7.52
N PRO A 21 -7.53 1.91 -7.12
CA PRO A 21 -7.18 1.63 -5.73
C PRO A 21 -5.88 2.33 -5.35
N MET A 22 -5.82 2.86 -4.13
CA MET A 22 -4.59 3.44 -3.58
C MET A 22 -3.60 2.36 -3.16
N LEU A 23 -2.33 2.55 -3.52
CA LEU A 23 -1.21 1.71 -3.18
C LEU A 23 -0.23 2.53 -2.32
N ASN A 24 -0.16 2.25 -1.03
CA ASN A 24 0.75 2.90 -0.13
C ASN A 24 2.05 2.09 0.01
N LEU A 25 3.16 2.69 -0.39
CA LEU A 25 4.50 2.13 -0.25
C LEU A 25 5.23 2.82 0.90
N PHE A 26 5.43 2.10 2.00
CA PHE A 26 6.24 2.56 3.10
C PHE A 26 7.72 2.30 2.81
N THR A 27 8.52 3.37 2.75
CA THR A 27 9.93 3.35 2.37
C THR A 27 10.78 4.19 3.33
N LYS A 28 12.11 4.09 3.23
CA LYS A 28 13.08 4.98 3.91
C LYS A 28 14.23 5.29 2.97
N ASP A 29 15.01 6.32 3.29
CA ASP A 29 16.28 6.59 2.62
C ASP A 29 17.47 6.32 3.57
N PRO A 30 18.50 5.57 3.16
CA PRO A 30 18.61 4.75 1.94
C PRO A 30 17.91 3.38 2.09
N CYS A 31 17.29 2.88 1.00
CA CYS A 31 16.62 1.57 0.96
C CYS A 31 16.76 0.88 -0.42
N PRO A 32 17.79 0.04 -0.65
CA PRO A 32 17.98 -0.64 -1.93
C PRO A 32 16.82 -1.60 -2.30
N LEU A 33 16.22 -2.26 -1.31
CA LEU A 33 15.05 -3.13 -1.51
C LEU A 33 13.83 -2.37 -2.02
N CYS A 34 13.72 -1.09 -1.68
CA CYS A 34 12.62 -0.25 -2.11
C CYS A 34 12.75 0.10 -3.60
N ASP A 35 13.97 0.27 -4.10
CA ASP A 35 14.23 0.54 -5.52
C ASP A 35 13.88 -0.67 -6.39
N GLU A 36 14.27 -1.88 -5.97
CA GLU A 36 13.89 -3.13 -6.65
C GLU A 36 12.36 -3.28 -6.73
N LEU A 37 11.67 -3.03 -5.62
CA LEU A 37 10.22 -3.13 -5.55
C LEU A 37 9.50 -2.09 -6.41
N LYS A 38 10.05 -0.86 -6.53
CA LYS A 38 9.50 0.16 -7.45
C LYS A 38 9.58 -0.28 -8.91
N LEU A 39 10.67 -0.95 -9.30
CA LEU A 39 10.80 -1.51 -10.65
C LEU A 39 9.74 -2.58 -10.91
N GLU A 40 9.51 -3.48 -9.95
CA GLU A 40 8.46 -4.51 -10.07
C GLU A 40 7.04 -3.91 -10.07
N LEU A 41 6.83 -2.76 -9.42
CA LEU A 41 5.55 -2.06 -9.40
C LEU A 41 5.26 -1.24 -10.66
N THR A 42 6.29 -0.89 -11.44
CA THR A 42 6.18 -0.10 -12.68
C THR A 42 5.02 -0.53 -13.61
N PRO A 43 4.83 -1.83 -13.93
CA PRO A 43 3.72 -2.27 -14.79
C PRO A 43 2.31 -2.03 -14.19
N TYR A 44 2.21 -1.84 -12.88
CA TYR A 44 0.93 -1.67 -12.18
C TYR A 44 0.57 -0.21 -11.91
N LEU A 45 1.51 0.73 -12.06
CA LEU A 45 1.31 2.15 -11.76
C LEU A 45 0.21 2.82 -12.58
N ASP A 46 -0.12 2.28 -13.76
CA ASP A 46 -1.25 2.78 -14.54
C ASP A 46 -2.61 2.36 -13.95
N ARG A 47 -2.68 1.23 -13.24
CA ARG A 47 -3.93 0.67 -12.68
C ARG A 47 -4.19 1.14 -11.25
N VAL A 48 -3.16 1.53 -10.52
CA VAL A 48 -3.24 1.93 -9.10
C VAL A 48 -2.78 3.37 -8.91
N HIS A 49 -3.09 3.96 -7.77
CA HIS A 49 -2.49 5.23 -7.37
C HIS A 49 -1.40 4.97 -6.34
N LEU A 50 -0.13 5.06 -6.76
CA LEU A 50 1.01 4.88 -5.86
C LEU A 50 1.23 6.12 -5.00
N GLU A 51 1.22 5.94 -3.69
CA GLU A 51 1.58 6.94 -2.69
C GLU A 51 2.78 6.44 -1.88
N GLU A 52 3.89 7.17 -1.94
CA GLU A 52 5.10 6.83 -1.20
C GLU A 52 5.09 7.51 0.17
N VAL A 53 5.13 6.70 1.22
CA VAL A 53 5.14 7.16 2.60
C VAL A 53 6.55 6.94 3.17
N TYR A 54 7.30 8.04 3.28
CA TYR A 54 8.63 8.00 3.89
C TYR A 54 8.51 7.88 5.41
N LEU A 55 9.11 6.81 5.96
CA LEU A 55 9.16 6.58 7.40
C LEU A 55 10.20 7.51 8.04
N THR A 56 9.73 8.59 8.66
CA THR A 56 10.57 9.48 9.46
C THR A 56 10.75 8.95 10.89
N PRO A 57 11.89 9.21 11.56
CA PRO A 57 12.15 8.71 12.93
C PRO A 57 11.11 9.14 13.96
N GLU A 58 10.46 10.29 13.76
CA GLU A 58 9.42 10.83 14.63
C GLU A 58 8.06 10.13 14.44
N SER A 59 7.89 9.39 13.34
CA SER A 59 6.65 8.70 13.01
C SER A 59 6.45 7.46 13.87
N TYR A 60 5.22 7.26 14.34
CA TYR A 60 4.81 6.02 15.00
C TYR A 60 5.10 4.78 14.12
N TRP A 61 4.92 4.92 12.80
CA TRP A 61 5.14 3.87 11.82
C TRP A 61 6.60 3.43 11.72
N TYR A 62 7.56 4.34 11.97
CA TYR A 62 8.97 4.01 11.93
C TYR A 62 9.33 2.97 13.00
N LYS A 63 8.78 3.10 14.21
CA LYS A 63 9.02 2.12 15.28
C LYS A 63 8.48 0.73 14.93
N LEU A 64 7.37 0.68 14.19
CA LEU A 64 6.71 -0.57 13.79
C LEU A 64 7.39 -1.24 12.59
N TYR A 65 7.72 -0.48 11.55
CA TYR A 65 8.08 -1.03 10.24
C TYR A 65 9.54 -0.82 9.82
N ARG A 66 10.39 -0.14 10.62
CA ARG A 66 11.81 0.14 10.28
C ARG A 66 12.65 -1.06 9.81
N TYR A 67 12.28 -2.27 10.23
CA TYR A 67 12.97 -3.52 9.88
C TYR A 67 12.21 -4.38 8.86
N GLU A 68 10.98 -4.02 8.53
CA GLU A 68 10.11 -4.80 7.65
C GLU A 68 9.82 -4.11 6.31
N ILE A 69 10.42 -2.94 6.10
CA ILE A 69 10.37 -2.20 4.84
C ILE A 69 11.09 -2.93 3.70
N PRO A 70 10.62 -2.82 2.45
CA PRO A 70 9.41 -2.10 2.04
C PRO A 70 8.12 -2.78 2.48
N VAL A 71 7.14 -2.00 2.95
CA VAL A 71 5.79 -2.50 3.29
C VAL A 71 4.77 -1.92 2.31
N LEU A 72 3.94 -2.78 1.73
CA LEU A 72 2.92 -2.42 0.76
C LEU A 72 1.52 -2.62 1.31
N PHE A 73 0.68 -1.61 1.10
CA PHE A 73 -0.76 -1.67 1.35
C PHE A 73 -1.53 -1.30 0.09
N LEU A 74 -2.52 -2.10 -0.29
CA LEU A 74 -3.39 -1.86 -1.43
C LEU A 74 -4.83 -1.69 -0.95
N GLY A 75 -5.43 -0.53 -1.20
CA GLY A 75 -6.78 -0.19 -0.75
C GLY A 75 -6.96 -0.24 0.76
N GLY A 76 -5.88 -0.03 1.53
CA GLY A 76 -5.83 -0.19 2.98
C GLY A 76 -5.63 -1.64 3.47
N ARG A 77 -5.50 -2.62 2.57
CA ARG A 77 -5.18 -4.03 2.91
C ARG A 77 -3.68 -4.26 2.81
N PHE A 78 -3.11 -4.95 3.80
CA PHE A 78 -1.71 -5.37 3.76
C PHE A 78 -1.49 -6.37 2.63
N VAL A 79 -0.50 -6.12 1.76
CA VAL A 79 -0.14 -7.00 0.65
C VAL A 79 1.06 -7.85 1.04
N CYS A 80 2.18 -7.18 1.30
CA CYS A 80 3.45 -7.83 1.56
C CYS A 80 4.42 -6.89 2.26
N ARG A 81 5.42 -7.50 2.89
CA ARG A 81 6.57 -6.84 3.51
C ARG A 81 7.84 -7.52 3.03
N ASN A 82 8.91 -6.76 2.79
CA ASN A 82 10.26 -7.22 2.43
C ASN A 82 10.39 -7.96 1.08
N ARG A 83 9.41 -8.77 0.66
CA ARG A 83 9.38 -9.46 -0.64
C ARG A 83 8.07 -9.16 -1.37
N PHE A 84 8.18 -8.64 -2.59
CA PHE A 84 7.04 -8.50 -3.48
C PHE A 84 6.68 -9.86 -4.09
N ASN A 85 5.39 -10.10 -4.25
CA ASN A 85 4.89 -11.23 -5.02
C ASN A 85 3.85 -10.71 -6.00
N ALA A 86 4.26 -10.59 -7.27
CA ALA A 86 3.42 -10.09 -8.34
C ALA A 86 2.11 -10.89 -8.51
N GLN A 87 2.12 -12.20 -8.26
CA GLN A 87 0.94 -13.06 -8.42
C GLN A 87 -0.11 -12.79 -7.33
N VAL A 88 0.34 -12.64 -6.08
CA VAL A 88 -0.52 -12.29 -4.95
C VAL A 88 -1.05 -10.86 -5.13
N PHE A 89 -0.17 -9.94 -5.53
CA PHE A 89 -0.55 -8.55 -5.79
C PHE A 89 -1.60 -8.45 -6.89
N GLU A 90 -1.40 -9.11 -8.04
CA GLU A 90 -2.35 -9.10 -9.17
C GLU A 90 -3.71 -9.67 -8.77
N THR A 91 -3.73 -10.75 -7.98
CA THR A 91 -4.97 -11.36 -7.49
C THR A 91 -5.74 -10.39 -6.58
N LEU A 92 -5.04 -9.73 -5.65
CA LEU A 92 -5.63 -8.74 -4.76
C LEU A 92 -6.12 -7.51 -5.53
N LEU A 93 -5.34 -7.05 -6.52
CA LEU A 93 -5.70 -5.94 -7.38
C LEU A 93 -6.99 -6.23 -8.15
N LYS A 94 -7.09 -7.38 -8.81
CA LYS A 94 -8.31 -7.81 -9.52
C LYS A 94 -9.52 -7.92 -8.60
N ASN A 95 -9.33 -8.40 -7.38
CA ASN A 95 -10.43 -8.50 -6.41
C ASN A 95 -10.94 -7.12 -6.03
N ILE A 96 -10.04 -6.16 -5.78
CA ILE A 96 -10.42 -4.78 -5.46
C ILE A 96 -11.05 -4.11 -6.69
N GLU A 97 -10.48 -4.25 -7.89
CA GLU A 97 -11.06 -3.71 -9.13
C GLU A 97 -12.51 -4.22 -9.34
N LYS A 98 -12.79 -5.49 -9.03
CA LYS A 98 -14.16 -6.05 -9.05
C LYS A 98 -15.07 -5.46 -7.98
N GLU A 99 -14.57 -5.19 -6.78
CA GLU A 99 -15.32 -4.51 -5.71
C GLU A 99 -15.64 -3.05 -6.07
N LEU A 100 -14.91 -2.45 -7.03
CA LEU A 100 -15.08 -1.06 -7.49
C LEU A 100 -15.96 -0.90 -8.74
N GLN A 101 -16.36 -2.01 -9.38
CA GLN A 101 -17.33 -2.02 -10.48
C GLN A 101 -18.76 -2.02 -9.98
#